data_AF-A0A4Y2DSL0-F1
#
_entry.id   AF-A0A4Y2DSL0-F1
#
_cell.length_a   1.000
_cell.length_b   1.000
_cell.length_c   1.000
_cell.angle_alpha   90.00
_cell.angle_beta   90.00
_cell.angle_gamma   90.00
#
_symmetry.space_group_name_H-M   'P 1'
#
loop_
_entity.id
_entity.type
_entity.pdbx_description
1 polymer ?
#
loop_
_entity_poly.entity_id
_entity_poly.type
_entity_poly.pdbx_seq_one_letter_code
_entity_poly.pdbx_strand_id
1 'polypeptide(L)'
;MKRKKLLECTSAVGHEKPISANESMYVATVQGDSTYVKLLLKFNDITKPSQPKPAVHVKHNTEHHIEKRGPPVFSKARRLDPETL
;
A
#
# COMPACT_ATOMS: atom_id res chain seq x y z
N MET A 1 -7.43 26.92 -39.45
CA MET A 1 -7.25 27.00 -37.99
C MET A 1 -6.31 25.89 -37.52
N LYS A 2 -5.21 26.21 -36.84
CA LYS A 2 -4.19 25.23 -36.39
C LYS A 2 -4.67 24.49 -35.13
N ARG A 3 -4.65 23.15 -35.16
CA ARG A 3 -4.90 22.30 -33.98
C ARG A 3 -3.67 22.37 -33.07
N LYS A 4 -3.88 22.72 -31.80
CA LYS A 4 -2.82 22.80 -30.79
C LYS A 4 -2.70 21.43 -30.15
N LYS A 5 -1.58 20.73 -30.36
CA LYS A 5 -1.26 19.47 -29.66
C LYS A 5 -1.09 19.81 -28.18
N LEU A 6 -1.74 19.04 -27.30
CA LEU A 6 -1.44 19.03 -25.87
C LEU A 6 -0.01 18.53 -25.69
N LEU A 7 0.80 19.29 -24.95
CA LEU A 7 2.17 18.93 -24.63
C LEU A 7 2.18 17.66 -23.78
N GLU A 8 3.08 16.75 -24.12
CA GLU A 8 3.23 15.40 -23.56
C GLU A 8 3.60 15.40 -22.08
N CYS A 9 3.23 14.31 -21.39
CA CYS A 9 3.64 14.02 -20.02
C CYS A 9 5.16 13.81 -19.95
N THR A 10 5.92 14.89 -19.83
CA THR A 10 7.36 14.82 -19.60
C THR A 10 7.64 14.42 -18.15
N SER A 11 7.73 13.12 -17.92
CA SER A 11 8.70 12.57 -16.97
C SER A 11 9.25 11.26 -17.53
N ALA A 12 9.87 11.33 -18.71
CA ALA A 12 10.71 10.25 -19.20
C ALA A 12 12.05 10.31 -18.49
N VAL A 13 12.17 9.69 -17.31
CA VAL A 13 13.48 9.32 -16.76
C VAL A 13 13.85 7.98 -17.40
N GLY A 14 14.25 8.04 -18.69
CA GLY A 14 14.83 6.89 -19.38
C GLY A 14 16.32 6.83 -19.09
N HIS A 15 16.79 5.73 -18.51
CA HIS A 15 18.23 5.48 -18.37
C HIS A 15 18.77 5.00 -19.72
N GLU A 16 19.70 5.75 -20.31
CA GLU A 16 20.26 5.52 -21.67
C GLU A 16 21.32 4.40 -21.73
N LYS A 17 21.35 3.48 -20.76
CA LYS A 17 22.42 2.47 -20.68
C LYS A 17 21.99 1.17 -21.35
N PRO A 18 22.87 0.52 -22.14
CA PRO A 18 22.57 -0.78 -22.74
C PRO A 18 22.33 -1.81 -21.63
N ILE A 19 21.20 -2.53 -21.74
CA ILE A 19 20.71 -3.49 -20.76
C ILE A 19 21.60 -4.73 -20.81
N SER A 20 22.38 -4.95 -19.75
CA SER A 20 23.10 -6.21 -19.52
C SER A 20 22.09 -7.30 -19.16
N ALA A 21 22.16 -8.45 -19.84
CA ALA A 21 21.13 -9.51 -19.84
C ALA A 21 20.97 -10.29 -18.52
N ASN A 22 21.44 -9.78 -17.38
CA ASN A 22 21.47 -10.54 -16.12
C ASN A 22 21.09 -9.73 -14.86
N GLU A 23 20.47 -8.56 -15.01
CA GLU A 23 19.91 -7.86 -13.85
C GLU A 23 18.39 -8.08 -13.83
N SER A 24 17.90 -8.76 -12.78
CA SER A 24 16.47 -8.79 -12.50
C SER A 24 16.00 -7.36 -12.28
N MET A 25 15.24 -6.79 -13.22
CA MET A 25 14.71 -5.44 -13.10
C MET A 25 13.70 -5.39 -11.95
N TYR A 26 14.13 -4.99 -10.76
CA TYR A 26 13.20 -4.49 -9.77
C TYR A 26 12.82 -3.07 -10.19
N VAL A 27 11.60 -2.89 -10.70
CA VAL A 27 11.04 -1.56 -10.94
C VAL A 27 10.78 -0.92 -9.57
N ALA A 28 11.77 -0.20 -9.06
CA ALA A 28 11.57 0.66 -7.91
C ALA A 28 10.83 1.92 -8.36
N THR A 29 9.60 2.11 -7.90
CA THR A 29 8.78 3.32 -8.14
C THR A 29 9.39 4.59 -7.51
N VAL A 30 10.47 4.46 -6.75
CA VAL A 30 11.08 5.52 -5.97
C VAL A 30 12.59 5.51 -6.18
N GLN A 31 13.14 6.67 -6.58
CA GLN A 31 14.58 6.91 -6.61
C GLN A 31 15.14 6.73 -5.20
N GLY A 32 16.00 5.74 -5.00
CA GLY A 32 16.42 5.24 -3.68
C GLY A 32 16.96 6.29 -2.70
N ASP A 33 17.51 7.39 -3.21
CA ASP A 33 18.12 8.47 -2.40
C ASP A 33 17.27 9.73 -2.27
N SER A 34 16.02 9.71 -2.75
CA SER A 34 15.11 10.85 -2.61
C SER A 34 14.86 11.19 -1.13
N THR A 35 14.71 12.49 -0.85
CA THR A 35 14.33 12.99 0.48
C THR A 35 13.02 12.37 0.97
N TYR A 36 12.09 12.07 0.07
CA TYR A 36 10.82 11.42 0.37
C TYR A 36 11.00 9.95 0.78
N VAL A 37 11.92 9.21 0.16
CA VAL A 37 12.21 7.81 0.54
C VAL A 37 12.78 7.76 1.95
N LYS A 38 13.71 8.67 2.27
CA LYS A 38 14.27 8.80 3.62
C LYS A 38 13.19 9.12 4.66
N LEU A 39 12.22 9.96 4.30
CA LEU A 39 11.06 10.26 5.16
C LEU A 39 10.19 9.03 5.41
N LEU A 40 9.86 8.27 4.36
CA LEU A 40 9.02 7.06 4.49
C LEU A 40 9.70 5.98 5.33
N LEU A 41 11.01 5.77 5.12
CA LEU A 41 11.80 4.80 5.90
C LEU A 41 11.88 5.17 7.38
N LYS A 42 11.88 6.46 7.71
CA LYS A 42 11.86 6.95 9.11
C LYS A 42 10.58 6.56 9.85
N PHE A 43 9.46 6.43 9.14
CA PHE A 43 8.13 6.13 9.70
C PHE A 43 7.60 4.80 9.15
N ASN A 44 8.44 3.76 9.20
CA ASN A 44 8.11 2.43 8.70
C ASN A 44 6.94 1.77 9.46
N ASP A 45 6.74 2.17 10.72
CA ASP A 45 5.68 1.73 11.62
C ASP A 45 4.26 2.10 11.15
N ILE A 46 4.11 3.22 10.44
CA ILE A 46 2.82 3.67 9.89
C ILE A 46 2.71 3.51 8.37
N THR A 47 3.82 3.40 7.65
CA THR A 47 3.83 3.27 6.17
C THR A 47 3.71 1.82 5.68
N LYS A 48 3.97 0.82 6.53
CA LYS A 48 3.82 -0.61 6.20
C LYS A 48 2.75 -1.31 7.05
N PRO A 49 1.46 -1.21 6.67
CA PRO A 49 0.36 -1.74 7.47
C PRO A 49 0.32 -3.27 7.55
N SER A 50 0.99 -3.97 6.63
CA SER A 50 1.03 -5.43 6.55
C SER A 50 2.04 -6.08 7.50
N GLN A 51 2.95 -5.29 8.10
CA GLN A 51 3.85 -5.84 9.11
C GLN A 51 3.03 -6.18 10.35
N PRO A 52 3.27 -7.34 10.98
CA PRO A 52 2.61 -7.68 12.24
C PRO A 52 2.90 -6.55 13.22
N LYS A 53 1.86 -5.76 13.53
CA LYS A 53 1.99 -4.63 14.45
C LYS A 53 2.45 -5.22 15.78
N PRO A 54 3.63 -4.86 16.31
CA PRO A 54 4.03 -5.31 17.64
C PRO A 54 3.00 -4.76 18.60
N ALA A 55 2.14 -5.61 19.19
CA ALA A 55 0.94 -5.27 19.98
C ALA A 55 0.86 -3.78 20.34
N VAL A 56 0.49 -2.95 19.36
CA VAL A 56 0.62 -1.50 19.53
C VAL A 56 -0.56 -1.14 20.41
N HIS A 57 -0.28 -0.88 21.68
CA HIS A 57 -1.27 -0.32 22.58
C HIS A 57 -1.78 0.96 21.94
N VAL A 58 -3.02 0.91 21.46
CA VAL A 58 -3.71 2.07 20.91
C VAL A 58 -3.70 3.13 21.99
N LYS A 59 -3.04 4.27 21.74
CA LYS A 59 -2.86 5.32 22.76
C LYS A 59 -4.17 5.97 23.19
N HIS A 60 -5.19 5.92 22.33
CA HIS A 60 -6.52 6.43 22.63
C HIS A 60 -7.42 5.33 23.17
N ASN A 61 -8.35 5.71 24.04
CA ASN A 61 -9.38 4.84 24.61
C ASN A 61 -10.73 4.99 23.88
N THR A 62 -10.71 5.52 22.65
CA THR A 62 -11.93 5.65 21.85
C THR A 62 -12.40 4.28 21.39
N GLU A 63 -13.57 3.88 21.86
CA GLU A 63 -14.22 2.62 21.49
C GLU A 63 -15.38 2.85 20.52
N HIS A 64 -15.58 1.93 19.59
CA HIS A 64 -16.74 1.96 18.70
C HIS A 64 -17.98 1.44 19.45
N HIS A 65 -18.95 2.31 19.70
CA HIS A 65 -20.27 1.91 20.18
C HIS A 65 -21.20 1.64 19.00
N ILE A 66 -21.55 0.37 18.79
CA ILE A 66 -22.59 -0.02 17.84
C ILE A 66 -23.92 -0.03 18.58
N GLU A 67 -24.84 0.87 18.20
CA GLU A 67 -26.20 0.87 18.72
C GLU A 67 -26.88 -0.45 18.33
N LYS A 68 -27.24 -1.27 19.33
CA LYS A 68 -27.92 -2.54 19.11
C LYS A 68 -29.42 -2.33 19.20
N ARG A 69 -30.16 -2.80 18.18
CA ARG A 69 -31.62 -2.83 18.16
C ARG A 69 -32.10 -4.27 18.04
N GLY A 70 -33.08 -4.65 18.86
CA GLY A 70 -33.67 -6.00 18.86
C GLY A 70 -32.85 -7.06 19.63
N PRO A 71 -33.34 -8.31 19.67
CA PRO A 71 -32.69 -9.41 20.37
C PRO A 71 -31.38 -9.86 19.68
N PRO A 72 -30.44 -10.48 20.43
CA PRO A 72 -29.26 -11.10 19.84
C PRO A 72 -29.64 -12.19 18.83
N VAL A 73 -29.04 -12.13 17.63
CA VAL A 73 -29.23 -13.14 16.59
C VAL A 73 -28.04 -14.09 16.58
N PHE A 74 -28.31 -15.40 16.59
CA PHE A 74 -27.31 -16.43 16.42
C PHE A 74 -27.52 -17.17 15.10
N SER A 75 -26.43 -17.44 14.37
CA SER A 75 -26.44 -18.27 13.16
C SER A 75 -25.26 -19.24 13.18
N LYS A 76 -25.48 -20.47 12.74
CA LYS A 76 -24.41 -21.48 12.62
C LYS A 76 -23.40 -21.05 11.55
N ALA A 77 -22.10 -21.13 11.87
CA ALA A 77 -21.04 -20.87 10.90
C ALA A 77 -21.13 -21.86 9.71
N ARG A 78 -20.90 -21.35 8.49
CA ARG A 78 -20.82 -22.19 7.29
C ARG A 78 -19.46 -22.89 7.26
N ARG A 79 -19.43 -24.13 6.75
CA ARG A 79 -18.16 -24.80 6.44
C ARG A 79 -17.46 -24.04 5.32
N LEU A 80 -16.18 -23.75 5.51
CA LEU A 80 -15.30 -23.26 4.43
C LEU A 80 -14.99 -24.40 3.46
N ASP A 81 -14.72 -24.03 2.21
CA ASP A 81 -14.25 -24.96 1.20
C ASP A 81 -12.81 -25.39 1.55
N PRO A 82 -12.45 -26.69 1.49
CA PRO A 82 -11.08 -27.14 1.67
C PRO A 82 -10.02 -26.39 0.85
N GLU A 83 -10.38 -25.87 -0.34
CA GLU A 83 -9.45 -25.10 -1.19
C GLU A 83 -9.17 -23.68 -0.68
N THR A 84 -9.95 -23.19 0.29
CA THR A 84 -9.86 -21.84 0.87
C THR A 84 -9.29 -21.80 2.28
N LEU A 85 -8.81 -22.95 2.77
CA LEU A 85 -8.14 -23.10 4.06
C LEU A 85 -6.67 -22.66 4.03
#